data_AF-A0AAD7RQD6-F1
#
_entry.id   AF-A0AAD7RQD6-F1
#
_cell.length_a   1.000
_cell.length_b   1.000
_cell.length_c   1.000
_cell.angle_alpha   90.00
_cell.angle_beta   90.00
_cell.angle_gamma   90.00
#
_symmetry.space_group_name_H-M   'P 1'
#
loop_
_entity.id
_entity.type
_entity.pdbx_description
1 polymer ?
#
loop_
_entity_poly.entity_id
_entity_poly.type
_entity_poly.pdbx_seq_one_letter_code
_entity_poly.pdbx_strand_id
1 'polypeptide(L)'
;MVEGEGLVSRLVEVGPAGAQFLGPVIVEIPHFGSMRGKERELIVLRSDNGETWKEHQYDYSPQDLNHLLNGMDEELDSLAELEKKRICRIVTRDFPQYFAVVSRIKQESNHMGPEGVLTSLTVPMVRASFPQGALTKRIRVGLQAQPIPDELMKTIVGSRATFSPIVTVEPRRRKFHKPITMTIPVPPPSGENVANGYRGDSAPCLRLLCSITGGTSPAQWEDITGTTPLSFVTECVSFTTNVSARFWLADCHQLPETVGFAAQLYRELICVPYLAKFVVFAKMNDPVESRLRCFCMTDDKVDKTLEQQENFEEVARSKDIEVLEGKPIHVDCYGNLAPLVKTGQQLVFNFYAFKENRLPFCVKIRDISQEALRAIVIS
;
A
#
# COMPACT_ATOMS: atom_id res chain seq x y z
N MET A 1 -2.64 13.16 -2.38
CA MET A 1 -1.81 11.95 -2.38
C MET A 1 -1.85 11.34 -3.77
N VAL A 2 -0.75 10.74 -4.22
CA VAL A 2 -0.73 10.07 -5.54
C VAL A 2 -1.29 8.65 -5.43
N GLU A 3 -1.59 7.98 -6.56
CA GLU A 3 -2.05 6.59 -6.53
C GLU A 3 -1.07 5.67 -5.78
N GLY A 4 -1.60 4.77 -4.96
CA GLY A 4 -0.80 3.86 -4.12
C GLY A 4 -0.41 4.44 -2.76
N GLU A 5 -0.64 5.73 -2.52
CA GLU A 5 -0.41 6.38 -1.24
C GLU A 5 -1.70 6.59 -0.43
N GLY A 6 -1.60 6.47 0.90
CA GLY A 6 -2.74 6.67 1.79
C GLY A 6 -2.32 7.12 3.18
N LEU A 7 -3.17 7.90 3.83
CA LEU A 7 -3.00 8.27 5.24
C LEU A 7 -3.07 7.01 6.10
N VAL A 8 -2.12 6.79 7.00
CA VAL A 8 -2.14 5.63 7.92
C VAL A 8 -2.52 5.99 9.34
N SER A 9 -2.77 7.27 9.58
CA SER A 9 -3.37 7.84 10.77
C SER A 9 -4.28 8.98 10.34
N ARG A 10 -5.20 9.41 11.21
CA ARG A 10 -5.84 10.73 11.06
C ARG A 10 -4.78 11.83 11.07
N LEU A 11 -5.14 12.98 10.49
CA LEU A 11 -4.35 14.20 10.62
C LEU A 11 -4.20 14.55 12.09
N VAL A 12 -2.97 14.90 12.48
CA VAL A 12 -2.64 15.23 13.85
C VAL A 12 -2.45 16.73 13.95
N GLU A 13 -3.39 17.40 14.60
CA GLU A 13 -3.23 18.81 14.98
C GLU A 13 -2.36 18.88 16.24
N VAL A 14 -1.29 19.68 16.18
CA VAL A 14 -0.35 19.84 17.30
C VAL A 14 -0.32 21.30 17.74
N GLY A 15 -0.50 21.53 19.04
CA GLY A 15 -0.61 22.85 19.63
C GLY A 15 0.53 23.16 20.62
N PRO A 16 0.97 24.43 20.74
CA PRO A 16 0.51 25.56 19.94
C PRO A 16 1.21 25.64 18.57
N ALA A 17 0.46 25.96 17.53
CA ALA A 17 1.00 26.08 16.16
C ALA A 17 2.09 27.18 16.10
N GLY A 18 3.23 26.84 15.49
CA GLY A 18 4.39 27.73 15.43
C GLY A 18 5.25 27.75 16.70
N ALA A 19 4.94 26.91 17.71
CA ALA A 19 5.84 26.71 18.85
C ALA A 19 7.23 26.30 18.37
N GLN A 20 8.25 26.92 18.97
CA GLN A 20 9.65 26.54 18.80
C GLN A 20 10.19 26.02 20.13
N PHE A 21 10.95 24.94 20.06
CA PHE A 21 11.57 24.31 21.21
C PHE A 21 13.07 24.55 21.21
N LEU A 22 13.66 24.69 22.40
CA LEU A 22 15.11 24.83 22.56
C LEU A 22 15.86 23.56 22.10
N GLY A 23 15.22 22.40 22.25
CA GLY A 23 15.71 21.10 21.79
C GLY A 23 14.68 20.40 20.90
N PRO A 24 15.05 19.27 20.27
CA PRO A 24 14.07 18.44 19.58
C PRO A 24 13.06 17.86 20.58
N VAL A 25 11.85 17.61 20.11
CA VAL A 25 10.77 16.93 20.82
C VAL A 25 10.28 15.74 19.99
N ILE A 26 9.67 14.78 20.67
CA ILE A 26 9.19 13.53 20.08
C ILE A 26 7.66 13.52 20.10
N VAL A 27 7.06 13.11 18.98
CA VAL A 27 5.62 12.85 18.86
C VAL A 27 5.45 11.44 18.30
N GLU A 28 4.84 10.56 19.09
CA GLU A 28 4.57 9.18 18.69
C GLU A 28 3.10 9.01 18.32
N ILE A 29 2.85 8.55 17.09
CA ILE A 29 1.51 8.44 16.52
C ILE A 29 1.25 6.98 16.14
N PRO A 30 0.24 6.31 16.71
CA PRO A 30 -0.14 4.98 16.26
C PRO A 30 -0.70 5.05 14.82
N HIS A 31 -0.39 4.03 14.02
CA HIS A 31 -0.85 3.94 12.65
C HIS A 31 -1.43 2.56 12.31
N PHE A 32 -2.17 2.50 11.21
CA PHE A 32 -2.92 1.33 10.77
C PHE A 32 -2.50 0.82 9.40
N GLY A 33 -1.51 1.44 8.74
CA GLY A 33 -1.00 0.92 7.47
C GLY A 33 -0.22 -0.39 7.64
N SER A 34 -0.41 -1.34 6.72
CA SER A 34 0.46 -2.51 6.60
C SER A 34 1.70 -2.16 5.78
N MET A 35 2.89 -2.44 6.32
CA MET A 35 4.15 -2.17 5.63
C MET A 35 4.59 -3.30 4.69
N ARG A 36 3.90 -4.45 4.75
CA ARG A 36 4.25 -5.69 4.01
C ARG A 36 5.76 -5.98 4.09
N GLY A 37 6.26 -6.04 5.31
CA GLY A 37 7.70 -6.04 5.59
C GLY A 37 8.32 -4.69 5.21
N LYS A 38 8.93 -4.60 4.03
CA LYS A 38 9.64 -3.39 3.57
C LYS A 38 9.21 -2.92 2.17
N GLU A 39 8.12 -3.46 1.64
CA GLU A 39 7.56 -3.03 0.35
C GLU A 39 7.03 -1.59 0.41
N ARG A 40 6.54 -1.20 1.59
CA ARG A 40 6.03 0.15 1.87
C ARG A 40 6.88 0.84 2.93
N GLU A 41 6.82 2.16 2.93
CA GLU A 41 7.41 3.00 3.97
C GLU A 41 6.41 4.05 4.44
N LEU A 42 6.68 4.60 5.63
CA LEU A 42 5.99 5.78 6.14
C LEU A 42 6.77 7.04 5.77
N ILE A 43 6.05 8.04 5.30
CA ILE A 43 6.52 9.42 5.24
C ILE A 43 5.67 10.30 6.14
N VAL A 44 6.30 11.35 6.65
CA VAL A 44 5.63 12.37 7.44
C VAL A 44 5.50 13.61 6.57
N LEU A 45 4.28 14.11 6.40
CA LEU A 45 4.03 15.42 5.84
C LEU A 45 3.67 16.38 6.97
N ARG A 46 4.02 17.64 6.80
CA ARG A 46 3.62 18.73 7.69
C ARG A 46 2.99 19.88 6.93
N SER A 47 2.09 20.58 7.58
CA SER A 47 1.47 21.81 7.09
C SER A 47 1.50 22.88 8.17
N ASP A 48 2.16 24.00 7.87
CA ASP A 48 2.27 25.12 8.81
C ASP A 48 1.01 26.01 8.79
N ASN A 49 0.13 25.84 7.79
CA ASN A 49 -1.05 26.69 7.56
C ASN A 49 -2.35 25.94 7.22
N GLY A 50 -2.32 24.60 7.16
CA GLY A 50 -3.46 23.76 6.77
C GLY A 50 -3.71 23.64 5.26
N GLU A 51 -3.03 24.44 4.43
CA GLU A 51 -3.26 24.48 2.98
C GLU A 51 -2.13 23.80 2.19
N THR A 52 -0.88 24.09 2.56
CA THR A 52 0.30 23.60 1.85
C THR A 52 0.96 22.49 2.63
N TRP A 53 1.38 21.43 1.94
CA TRP A 53 1.98 20.25 2.54
C TRP A 53 3.38 20.03 1.99
N LYS A 54 4.33 19.75 2.89
CA LYS A 54 5.72 19.40 2.56
C LYS A 54 6.15 18.18 3.37
N GLU A 55 7.10 17.43 2.84
CA GLU A 55 7.73 16.32 3.58
C GLU A 55 8.45 16.91 4.81
N HIS A 56 8.16 16.36 5.98
CA HIS A 56 8.89 16.66 7.21
C HIS A 56 10.17 15.83 7.21
N GLN A 57 11.30 16.52 7.16
CA GLN A 57 12.61 15.93 7.27
C GLN A 57 13.30 16.54 8.47
N TYR A 58 13.77 15.67 9.36
CA TYR A 58 14.56 16.08 10.50
C TYR A 58 15.74 15.11 10.61
N ASP A 59 16.93 15.60 10.26
CA ASP A 59 18.16 14.83 10.37
C ASP A 59 18.59 14.85 11.84
N TYR A 60 18.60 13.67 12.46
CA TYR A 60 19.14 13.47 13.81
C TYR A 60 19.97 12.20 13.84
N SER A 61 21.04 12.20 14.63
CA SER A 61 21.75 10.96 14.91
C SER A 61 21.00 10.17 15.99
N PRO A 62 21.05 8.83 16.00
CA PRO A 62 20.50 8.03 17.09
C PRO A 62 21.07 8.40 18.46
N GLN A 63 22.30 8.94 18.51
CA GLN A 63 22.95 9.42 19.72
C GLN A 63 22.25 10.69 20.25
N ASP A 64 21.83 11.59 19.35
CA ASP A 64 21.05 12.79 19.71
C ASP A 64 19.70 12.42 20.35
N LEU A 65 19.11 11.28 19.98
CA LEU A 65 17.86 10.79 20.53
C LEU A 65 18.01 10.33 21.98
N ASN A 66 19.10 9.61 22.30
CA ASN A 66 19.40 9.20 23.67
C ASN A 66 19.71 10.42 24.55
N HIS A 67 20.38 11.44 24.00
CA HIS A 67 20.62 12.69 24.70
C HIS A 67 19.34 13.50 24.95
N LEU A 68 18.32 13.36 24.11
CA LEU A 68 17.01 14.03 24.28
C LEU A 68 16.30 13.57 25.56
N LEU A 69 16.51 12.31 25.97
CA LEU A 69 15.93 11.72 27.19
C LEU A 69 16.79 11.94 28.45
N ASN A 70 17.96 12.56 28.35
CA ASN A 70 18.86 12.69 29.51
C ASN A 70 18.14 13.45 30.65
N GLY A 71 17.88 12.73 31.75
CA GLY A 71 17.17 13.25 32.93
C GLY A 71 15.67 12.93 32.99
N MET A 72 15.14 12.18 32.03
CA MET A 72 13.78 11.61 32.05
C MET A 72 13.87 10.11 32.38
N ASP A 73 12.92 9.59 33.16
CA ASP A 73 12.78 8.15 33.46
C ASP A 73 11.96 7.46 32.36
N GLU A 74 12.35 7.70 31.10
CA GLU A 74 11.64 7.23 29.90
C GLU A 74 12.63 6.54 28.96
N GLU A 75 12.28 5.37 28.46
CA GLU A 75 13.06 4.62 27.48
C GLU A 75 12.36 4.64 26.12
N LEU A 76 13.11 4.97 25.07
CA LEU A 76 12.56 4.94 23.71
C LEU A 76 12.60 3.53 23.14
N ASP A 77 11.42 3.05 22.71
CA ASP A 77 11.31 1.82 21.93
C ASP A 77 12.28 1.84 20.73
N SER A 78 12.87 0.68 20.45
CA SER A 78 13.67 0.47 19.24
C SER A 78 12.83 0.59 17.97
N LEU A 79 13.46 0.84 16.82
CA LEU A 79 12.74 0.90 15.53
C LEU A 79 11.94 -0.38 15.23
N ALA A 80 12.45 -1.55 15.63
CA ALA A 80 11.76 -2.82 15.45
C ALA A 80 10.53 -2.96 16.35
N GLU A 81 10.59 -2.44 17.58
CA GLU A 81 9.45 -2.42 18.49
C GLU A 81 8.39 -1.43 18.05
N LEU A 82 8.78 -0.24 17.57
CA LEU A 82 7.87 0.73 16.97
C LEU A 82 7.16 0.14 15.76
N GLU A 83 7.87 -0.58 14.88
CA GLU A 83 7.27 -1.26 13.73
C GLU A 83 6.26 -2.33 14.18
N LYS A 84 6.59 -3.10 15.22
CA LYS A 84 5.69 -4.12 15.81
C LYS A 84 4.45 -3.50 16.47
N LYS A 85 4.63 -2.40 17.21
CA LYS A 85 3.56 -1.63 17.87
C LYS A 85 2.79 -0.73 16.89
N ARG A 86 3.31 -0.56 15.67
CA ARG A 86 2.80 0.35 14.62
C ARG A 86 2.74 1.79 15.09
N ILE A 87 3.87 2.27 15.58
CA ILE A 87 4.04 3.63 16.07
C ILE A 87 4.97 4.37 15.10
N CYS A 88 4.51 5.50 14.59
CA CYS A 88 5.32 6.44 13.84
C CYS A 88 5.90 7.47 14.81
N ARG A 89 7.22 7.45 14.99
CA ARG A 89 7.94 8.45 15.79
C ARG A 89 8.34 9.63 14.91
N ILE A 90 7.79 10.80 15.20
CA ILE A 90 8.16 12.08 14.59
C ILE A 90 9.09 12.82 15.56
N VAL A 91 10.25 13.25 15.07
CA VAL A 91 11.16 14.12 15.81
C VAL A 91 11.12 15.50 15.15
N THR A 92 10.93 16.56 15.94
CA THR A 92 10.82 17.93 15.43
C THR A 92 11.36 18.95 16.43
N ARG A 93 11.73 20.16 15.98
CA ARG A 93 12.09 21.29 16.87
C ARG A 93 11.02 22.36 16.94
N ASP A 94 9.96 22.19 16.16
CA ASP A 94 8.87 23.13 16.06
C ASP A 94 7.58 22.38 15.73
N PHE A 95 6.44 22.95 16.15
CA PHE A 95 5.14 22.40 15.84
C PHE A 95 4.52 23.09 14.61
N PRO A 96 4.27 22.34 13.51
CA PRO A 96 3.41 22.80 12.44
C PRO A 96 1.96 22.89 12.95
N GLN A 97 1.02 23.36 12.13
CA GLN A 97 -0.39 23.23 12.47
C GLN A 97 -0.83 21.76 12.42
N TYR A 98 -0.40 21.02 11.39
CA TYR A 98 -0.75 19.61 11.21
C TYR A 98 0.44 18.76 10.81
N PHE A 99 0.44 17.52 11.31
CA PHE A 99 1.18 16.39 10.75
C PHE A 99 0.24 15.40 10.05
N ALA A 100 0.77 14.72 9.04
CA ALA A 100 0.12 13.61 8.36
C ALA A 100 1.11 12.47 8.19
N VAL A 101 0.73 11.26 8.62
CA VAL A 101 1.52 10.05 8.40
C VAL A 101 0.95 9.32 7.19
N VAL A 102 1.76 9.13 6.15
CA VAL A 102 1.34 8.57 4.86
C VAL A 102 2.15 7.30 4.57
N SER A 103 1.48 6.22 4.18
CA SER A 103 2.13 5.05 3.59
C SER A 103 2.26 5.23 2.09
N ARG A 104 3.44 4.90 1.56
CA ARG A 104 3.71 4.79 0.12
C ARG A 104 4.59 3.58 -0.17
N ILE A 105 4.74 3.23 -1.44
CA ILE A 105 5.74 2.24 -1.87
C ILE A 105 7.14 2.76 -1.51
N LYS A 106 8.00 1.86 -1.03
CA LYS A 106 9.38 2.17 -0.66
C LYS A 106 10.08 2.91 -1.80
N GLN A 107 10.66 4.07 -1.47
CA GLN A 107 11.35 4.92 -2.43
C GLN A 107 12.81 5.10 -2.07
N GLU A 108 13.71 4.50 -2.85
CA GLU A 108 15.14 4.80 -2.77
C GLU A 108 15.41 6.16 -3.41
N SER A 109 15.80 7.15 -2.60
CA SER A 109 16.05 8.52 -3.08
C SER A 109 17.46 9.01 -2.79
N ASN A 110 18.03 9.77 -3.72
CA ASN A 110 19.32 10.41 -3.56
C ASN A 110 19.36 11.77 -4.27
N HIS A 111 20.23 12.68 -3.81
CA HIS A 111 20.49 13.97 -4.46
C HIS A 111 21.53 13.78 -5.57
N MET A 112 21.03 13.53 -6.78
CA MET A 112 21.81 13.16 -7.95
C MET A 112 22.34 14.39 -8.68
N GLY A 113 23.63 14.38 -9.04
CA GLY A 113 24.31 15.40 -9.83
C GLY A 113 24.29 15.09 -11.33
N PRO A 114 25.34 15.44 -12.09
CA PRO A 114 25.42 15.19 -13.54
C PRO A 114 25.34 13.70 -13.93
N GLU A 115 25.77 12.80 -13.06
CA GLU A 115 25.67 11.35 -13.20
C GLU A 115 25.27 10.68 -11.87
N GLY A 116 24.89 9.40 -11.93
CA GLY A 116 24.72 8.56 -10.76
C GLY A 116 23.88 7.31 -11.03
N VAL A 117 23.73 6.46 -10.00
CA VAL A 117 22.91 5.25 -10.07
C VAL A 117 21.98 5.15 -8.86
N LEU A 118 20.72 4.77 -9.09
CA LEU A 118 19.78 4.35 -8.06
C LEU A 118 19.52 2.85 -8.25
N THR A 119 19.55 2.09 -7.16
CA THR A 119 19.21 0.65 -7.14
C THR A 119 18.17 0.44 -6.05
N SER A 120 17.14 -0.35 -6.34
CA SER A 120 16.10 -0.63 -5.35
C SER A 120 16.61 -1.62 -4.29
N LEU A 121 16.24 -1.41 -3.02
CA LEU A 121 16.63 -2.31 -1.93
C LEU A 121 15.69 -3.52 -1.82
N THR A 122 14.42 -3.35 -2.20
CA THR A 122 13.41 -4.42 -2.15
C THR A 122 13.54 -5.37 -3.34
N VAL A 123 13.92 -4.84 -4.51
CA VAL A 123 14.18 -5.63 -5.72
C VAL A 123 15.56 -5.24 -6.29
N PRO A 124 16.66 -5.88 -5.85
CA PRO A 124 18.03 -5.47 -6.21
C PRO A 124 18.36 -5.47 -7.71
N MET A 125 17.59 -6.20 -8.52
CA MET A 125 17.71 -6.24 -9.98
C MET A 125 17.19 -4.95 -10.65
N VAL A 126 16.37 -4.16 -9.94
CA VAL A 126 15.83 -2.90 -10.44
C VAL A 126 16.83 -1.77 -10.25
N ARG A 127 17.21 -1.12 -11.34
CA ARG A 127 18.20 -0.04 -11.36
C ARG A 127 17.83 1.07 -12.34
N ALA A 128 18.16 2.30 -11.98
CA ALA A 128 18.15 3.46 -12.86
C ALA A 128 19.56 4.09 -12.89
N SER A 129 20.17 4.16 -14.06
CA SER A 129 21.49 4.74 -14.29
C SER A 129 21.38 6.05 -15.08
N PHE A 130 21.97 7.10 -14.53
CA PHE A 130 21.95 8.46 -15.06
C PHE A 130 23.34 8.75 -15.65
N PRO A 131 23.47 8.80 -16.99
CA PRO A 131 24.75 9.12 -17.60
C PRO A 131 25.10 10.59 -17.39
N GLN A 132 26.39 10.91 -17.50
CA GLN A 132 26.89 12.27 -17.34
C GLN A 132 26.15 13.27 -18.24
N GLY A 133 25.55 14.28 -17.61
CA GLY A 133 24.79 15.34 -18.26
C GLY A 133 23.30 15.00 -18.47
N ALA A 134 22.79 13.90 -17.90
CA ALA A 134 21.34 13.64 -17.88
C ALA A 134 20.58 14.68 -17.03
N LEU A 135 21.24 15.17 -15.98
CA LEU A 135 20.75 16.22 -15.08
C LEU A 135 21.71 17.42 -15.10
N THR A 136 21.15 18.63 -15.14
CA THR A 136 21.91 19.89 -15.11
C THR A 136 21.98 20.51 -13.72
N LYS A 137 21.07 20.13 -12.84
CA LYS A 137 21.01 20.57 -11.43
C LYS A 137 21.04 19.36 -10.53
N ARG A 138 21.62 19.53 -9.33
CA ARG A 138 21.54 18.53 -8.29
C ARG A 138 20.12 18.47 -7.74
N ILE A 139 19.40 17.40 -8.03
CA ILE A 139 17.99 17.24 -7.64
C ILE A 139 17.80 15.91 -6.90
N ARG A 140 16.79 15.85 -6.01
CA ARG A 140 16.37 14.59 -5.40
C ARG A 140 15.61 13.77 -6.44
N VAL A 141 16.12 12.58 -6.73
CA VAL A 141 15.48 11.60 -7.60
C VAL A 141 15.14 10.37 -6.77
N GLY A 142 13.97 9.80 -6.98
CA GLY A 142 13.47 8.60 -6.32
C GLY A 142 13.27 7.45 -7.30
N LEU A 143 13.53 6.24 -6.84
CA LEU A 143 13.23 4.99 -7.53
C LEU A 143 12.31 4.16 -6.62
N GLN A 144 11.19 3.71 -7.15
CA GLN A 144 10.28 2.77 -6.46
C GLN A 144 10.21 1.48 -7.27
N ALA A 145 10.18 0.34 -6.58
CA ALA A 145 9.91 -0.97 -7.16
C ALA A 145 8.81 -1.66 -6.36
N GLN A 146 7.61 -1.77 -6.94
CA GLN A 146 6.49 -2.45 -6.33
C GLN A 146 6.41 -3.90 -6.87
N PRO A 147 6.73 -4.92 -6.07
CA PRO A 147 6.52 -6.31 -6.47
C PRO A 147 5.03 -6.64 -6.58
N ILE A 148 4.72 -7.72 -7.28
CA ILE A 148 3.35 -8.18 -7.50
C ILE A 148 3.14 -9.46 -6.71
N PRO A 149 2.12 -9.54 -5.84
CA PRO A 149 1.78 -10.78 -5.17
C PRO A 149 1.30 -11.85 -6.18
N ASP A 150 1.87 -13.05 -6.11
CA ASP A 150 1.53 -14.16 -7.01
C ASP A 150 0.04 -14.53 -6.98
N GLU A 151 -0.58 -14.52 -5.78
CA GLU A 151 -2.01 -14.80 -5.60
C GLU A 151 -2.89 -13.79 -6.33
N LEU A 152 -2.50 -12.51 -6.29
CA LEU A 152 -3.22 -11.43 -6.96
C LEU A 152 -3.10 -11.58 -8.49
N MET A 153 -1.89 -11.87 -8.97
CA MET A 153 -1.64 -12.13 -10.38
C MET A 153 -2.48 -13.30 -10.89
N LYS A 154 -2.48 -14.43 -10.16
CA LYS A 154 -3.28 -15.63 -10.49
C LYS A 154 -4.79 -15.34 -10.48
N THR A 155 -5.29 -14.58 -9.51
CA THR A 155 -6.72 -14.28 -9.38
C THR A 155 -7.24 -13.42 -10.54
N ILE A 156 -6.47 -12.41 -10.96
CA ILE A 156 -6.93 -11.43 -11.95
C ILE A 156 -6.61 -11.89 -13.37
N VAL A 157 -5.35 -12.30 -13.58
CA VAL A 157 -4.79 -12.54 -14.91
C VAL A 157 -4.77 -14.04 -15.21
N GLY A 158 -4.60 -14.89 -14.20
CA GLY A 158 -4.47 -16.33 -14.39
C GLY A 158 -3.14 -16.69 -15.06
N SER A 159 -3.18 -17.65 -15.99
CA SER A 159 -2.01 -18.06 -16.78
C SER A 159 -1.81 -17.27 -18.09
N ARG A 160 -2.65 -16.25 -18.34
CA ARG A 160 -2.67 -15.51 -19.62
C ARG A 160 -1.51 -14.54 -19.78
N ALA A 161 -1.04 -13.98 -18.68
CA ALA A 161 0.12 -13.09 -18.64
C ALA A 161 0.76 -13.07 -17.25
N THR A 162 2.03 -12.70 -17.21
CA THR A 162 2.81 -12.49 -16.00
C THR A 162 3.47 -11.12 -16.06
N PHE A 163 3.82 -10.59 -14.90
CA PHE A 163 4.26 -9.20 -14.78
C PHE A 163 5.48 -9.07 -13.87
N SER A 164 6.40 -8.19 -14.25
CA SER A 164 7.54 -7.76 -13.42
C SER A 164 7.08 -6.79 -12.33
N PRO A 165 7.96 -6.36 -11.40
CA PRO A 165 7.64 -5.24 -10.52
C PRO A 165 7.33 -3.96 -11.29
N ILE A 166 6.42 -3.14 -10.77
CA ILE A 166 6.19 -1.80 -11.31
C ILE A 166 7.34 -0.90 -10.85
N VAL A 167 8.07 -0.34 -11.81
CA VAL A 167 9.21 0.54 -11.54
C VAL A 167 8.84 1.98 -11.82
N THR A 168 8.92 2.84 -10.80
CA THR A 168 8.58 4.27 -10.93
C THR A 168 9.80 5.14 -10.65
N VAL A 169 10.05 6.10 -11.53
CA VAL A 169 11.07 7.14 -11.31
C VAL A 169 10.37 8.45 -10.92
N GLU A 170 10.64 8.92 -9.70
CA GLU A 170 10.13 10.18 -9.17
C GLU A 170 11.19 11.28 -9.20
N PRO A 171 10.83 12.56 -9.45
CA PRO A 171 9.49 13.03 -9.77
C PRO A 171 9.06 12.64 -11.19
N ARG A 172 7.83 12.10 -11.34
CA ARG A 172 7.25 11.72 -12.64
C ARG A 172 7.05 12.91 -13.59
N ARG A 173 6.93 12.60 -14.89
CA ARG A 173 6.63 13.54 -15.98
C ARG A 173 7.69 14.63 -16.15
N ARG A 174 8.97 14.27 -15.94
CA ARG A 174 10.13 15.14 -16.20
C ARG A 174 10.94 14.59 -17.37
N LYS A 175 11.46 15.50 -18.20
CA LYS A 175 12.35 15.17 -19.31
C LYS A 175 13.80 15.29 -18.87
N PHE A 176 14.61 14.28 -19.18
CA PHE A 176 16.05 14.30 -18.98
C PHE A 176 16.76 14.92 -20.18
N HIS A 177 17.93 15.51 -19.95
CA HIS A 177 18.74 16.09 -21.03
C HIS A 177 19.44 15.01 -21.87
N LYS A 178 19.68 13.84 -21.28
CA LYS A 178 20.18 12.64 -21.94
C LYS A 178 19.35 11.42 -21.48
N PRO A 179 19.20 10.39 -22.33
CA PRO A 179 18.47 9.19 -21.95
C PRO A 179 19.09 8.53 -20.71
N ILE A 180 18.26 8.17 -19.74
CA ILE A 180 18.68 7.34 -18.59
C ILE A 180 18.51 5.87 -18.97
N THR A 181 19.29 4.99 -18.34
CA THR A 181 19.17 3.53 -18.54
C THR A 181 18.38 2.92 -17.39
N MET A 182 17.32 2.20 -17.71
CA MET A 182 16.53 1.42 -16.77
C MET A 182 16.90 -0.05 -16.90
N THR A 183 16.95 -0.77 -15.78
CA THR A 183 17.10 -2.22 -15.71
C THR A 183 15.97 -2.79 -14.84
N ILE A 184 15.22 -3.75 -15.37
CA ILE A 184 14.06 -4.36 -14.71
C ILE A 184 14.15 -5.89 -14.89
N PRO A 185 13.89 -6.72 -13.85
CA PRO A 185 13.86 -8.17 -14.00
C PRO A 185 12.75 -8.59 -14.99
N VAL A 186 13.04 -9.62 -15.79
CA VAL A 186 12.06 -10.22 -16.69
C VAL A 186 10.97 -10.90 -15.85
N PRO A 187 9.67 -10.76 -16.18
CA PRO A 187 8.62 -11.54 -15.54
C PRO A 187 8.87 -13.06 -15.75
N PRO A 188 8.40 -13.92 -14.83
CA PRO A 188 8.44 -15.36 -15.07
C PRO A 188 7.63 -15.69 -16.34
N PRO A 189 8.03 -16.68 -17.16
CA PRO A 189 7.32 -16.99 -18.40
C PRO A 189 5.85 -17.37 -18.13
N SER A 190 4.93 -16.91 -18.99
CA SER A 190 3.51 -17.23 -18.89
C SER A 190 3.21 -18.60 -19.56
N GLY A 191 2.54 -19.52 -18.84
CA GLY A 191 2.11 -20.85 -19.32
C GLY A 191 2.91 -22.06 -18.78
N GLU A 192 2.30 -23.24 -18.71
CA GLU A 192 2.88 -24.48 -18.11
C GLU A 192 4.00 -25.15 -18.94
N ASN A 193 4.33 -24.65 -20.14
CA ASN A 193 5.14 -25.39 -21.12
C ASN A 193 6.31 -24.60 -21.74
N VAL A 194 7.11 -23.85 -20.97
CA VAL A 194 8.42 -23.37 -21.48
C VAL A 194 9.48 -23.37 -20.39
N ALA A 195 10.01 -24.56 -20.10
CA ALA A 195 11.37 -24.65 -19.58
C ALA A 195 12.35 -24.28 -20.72
N ASN A 196 13.19 -23.27 -20.47
CA ASN A 196 14.27 -22.75 -21.32
C ASN A 196 13.83 -21.86 -22.49
N GLY A 197 14.22 -20.56 -22.47
CA GLY A 197 13.99 -19.73 -23.65
C GLY A 197 14.52 -18.30 -23.73
N TYR A 198 14.97 -17.60 -22.68
CA TYR A 198 15.57 -16.25 -22.87
C TYR A 198 17.06 -16.32 -23.26
N ARG A 199 17.44 -17.22 -24.18
CA ARG A 199 18.76 -17.21 -24.82
C ARG A 199 18.62 -16.68 -26.25
N GLY A 200 18.86 -15.39 -26.42
CA GLY A 200 19.14 -14.78 -27.72
C GLY A 200 17.91 -14.40 -28.55
N ASP A 201 17.64 -13.10 -28.55
CA ASP A 201 17.07 -12.30 -29.65
C ASP A 201 15.57 -12.29 -30.01
N SER A 202 14.68 -13.03 -29.36
CA SER A 202 13.27 -12.58 -29.33
C SER A 202 12.47 -13.21 -28.20
N ALA A 203 11.98 -12.39 -27.29
CA ALA A 203 10.84 -12.72 -26.44
C ALA A 203 9.59 -12.12 -27.11
N PRO A 204 8.97 -12.78 -28.10
CA PRO A 204 7.86 -12.19 -28.87
C PRO A 204 6.66 -11.80 -28.02
N CYS A 205 6.54 -12.40 -26.83
CA CYS A 205 5.46 -12.19 -25.87
C CYS A 205 5.77 -11.10 -24.83
N LEU A 206 7.02 -10.60 -24.76
CA LEU A 206 7.41 -9.59 -23.78
C LEU A 206 7.03 -8.19 -24.27
N ARG A 207 6.30 -7.46 -23.43
CA ARG A 207 5.84 -6.09 -23.66
C ARG A 207 6.37 -5.16 -22.58
N LEU A 208 6.82 -3.98 -23.00
CA LEU A 208 7.16 -2.87 -22.11
C LEU A 208 6.01 -1.87 -22.09
N LEU A 209 5.36 -1.76 -20.92
CA LEU A 209 4.31 -0.80 -20.67
C LEU A 209 4.87 0.45 -19.97
N CYS A 210 4.30 1.61 -20.27
CA CYS A 210 4.69 2.88 -19.68
C CYS A 210 3.47 3.71 -19.28
N SER A 211 3.58 4.45 -18.17
CA SER A 211 2.64 5.51 -17.80
C SER A 211 3.38 6.81 -17.45
N ILE A 212 3.21 7.84 -18.29
CA ILE A 212 3.81 9.18 -18.10
C ILE A 212 2.97 10.13 -17.24
N THR A 213 1.82 9.65 -16.75
CA THR A 213 0.91 10.42 -15.91
C THR A 213 1.62 10.90 -14.64
N GLY A 214 1.39 12.15 -14.26
CA GLY A 214 2.05 12.80 -13.13
C GLY A 214 1.04 13.31 -12.10
N GLY A 215 1.50 13.50 -10.86
CA GLY A 215 0.66 14.01 -9.77
C GLY A 215 -0.43 13.02 -9.35
N THR A 216 -1.64 13.55 -9.11
CA THR A 216 -2.82 12.82 -8.63
C THR A 216 -3.70 12.23 -9.73
N SER A 217 -3.36 12.46 -11.01
CA SER A 217 -4.09 11.86 -12.12
C SER A 217 -3.84 10.34 -12.16
N PRO A 218 -4.87 9.53 -12.48
CA PRO A 218 -4.72 8.08 -12.51
C PRO A 218 -3.79 7.63 -13.63
N ALA A 219 -3.10 6.51 -13.43
CA ALA A 219 -2.20 5.96 -14.43
C ALA A 219 -2.94 5.47 -15.68
N GLN A 220 -2.36 5.79 -16.83
CA GLN A 220 -2.76 5.29 -18.13
C GLN A 220 -1.57 4.53 -18.72
N TRP A 221 -1.79 3.25 -19.05
CA TRP A 221 -0.75 2.35 -19.53
C TRP A 221 -0.77 2.28 -21.05
N GLU A 222 0.41 2.41 -21.66
CA GLU A 222 0.61 2.30 -23.10
C GLU A 222 1.75 1.30 -23.38
N ASP A 223 1.59 0.49 -24.43
CA ASP A 223 2.66 -0.40 -24.91
C ASP A 223 3.65 0.42 -25.76
N ILE A 224 4.90 0.51 -25.29
CA ILE A 224 5.99 1.24 -25.94
C ILE A 224 7.08 0.31 -26.49
N THR A 225 6.81 -0.99 -26.58
CA THR A 225 7.78 -2.01 -27.03
C THR A 225 8.31 -1.70 -28.43
N GLY A 226 7.44 -1.23 -29.34
CA GLY A 226 7.81 -0.92 -30.73
C GLY A 226 8.71 0.30 -30.90
N THR A 227 8.78 1.19 -29.90
CA THR A 227 9.57 2.43 -29.94
C THR A 227 10.77 2.42 -29.01
N THR A 228 10.91 1.37 -28.20
CA THR A 228 11.93 1.29 -27.15
C THR A 228 12.76 0.01 -27.32
N PRO A 229 14.01 0.11 -27.81
CA PRO A 229 14.90 -1.04 -27.92
C PRO A 229 15.16 -1.69 -26.56
N LEU A 230 14.93 -2.99 -26.47
CA LEU A 230 15.14 -3.80 -25.28
C LEU A 230 16.43 -4.62 -25.42
N SER A 231 17.31 -4.53 -24.43
CA SER A 231 18.55 -5.32 -24.36
C SER A 231 18.47 -6.31 -23.20
N PHE A 232 18.62 -7.60 -23.49
CA PHE A 232 18.59 -8.64 -22.48
C PHE A 232 19.97 -8.82 -21.85
N VAL A 233 20.04 -8.77 -20.53
CA VAL A 233 21.26 -9.02 -19.77
C VAL A 233 20.92 -9.97 -18.63
N THR A 234 21.33 -11.23 -18.79
CA THR A 234 20.99 -12.31 -17.82
C THR A 234 19.47 -12.44 -17.66
N GLU A 235 18.93 -12.18 -16.48
CA GLU A 235 17.49 -12.25 -16.14
C GLU A 235 16.82 -10.86 -16.09
N CYS A 236 17.45 -9.85 -16.71
CA CYS A 236 16.93 -8.48 -16.76
C CYS A 236 16.78 -8.00 -18.20
N VAL A 237 15.86 -7.04 -18.38
CA VAL A 237 15.80 -6.18 -19.56
C VAL A 237 16.35 -4.81 -19.20
N SER A 238 17.24 -4.31 -20.04
CA SER A 238 17.72 -2.93 -20.00
C SER A 238 17.23 -2.15 -21.21
N PHE A 239 16.80 -0.91 -20.97
CA PHE A 239 16.35 0.01 -22.02
C PHE A 239 16.66 1.45 -21.62
N THR A 240 16.52 2.38 -22.58
CA THR A 240 16.74 3.81 -22.31
C THR A 240 15.45 4.61 -22.41
N THR A 241 15.33 5.67 -21.62
CA THR A 241 14.19 6.59 -21.65
C THR A 241 14.64 8.03 -21.42
N ASN A 242 13.96 8.98 -22.07
CA ASN A 242 14.17 10.41 -21.86
C ASN A 242 13.20 11.04 -20.85
N VAL A 243 12.27 10.26 -20.29
CA VAL A 243 11.22 10.76 -19.41
C VAL A 243 11.11 9.91 -18.15
N SER A 244 10.95 10.56 -16.99
CA SER A 244 10.61 9.90 -15.74
C SER A 244 9.13 9.50 -15.73
N ALA A 245 8.86 8.21 -15.51
CA ALA A 245 7.54 7.61 -15.66
C ALA A 245 7.44 6.34 -14.81
N ARG A 246 6.30 5.65 -14.92
CA ARG A 246 6.16 4.26 -14.49
C ARG A 246 6.45 3.33 -15.65
N PHE A 247 7.18 2.26 -15.38
CA PHE A 247 7.54 1.22 -16.34
C PHE A 247 7.15 -0.14 -15.80
N TRP A 248 6.69 -1.01 -16.70
CA TRP A 248 6.22 -2.33 -16.30
C TRP A 248 6.39 -3.33 -17.44
N LEU A 249 7.16 -4.40 -17.21
CA LEU A 249 7.27 -5.50 -18.17
C LEU A 249 6.14 -6.51 -17.94
N ALA A 250 5.54 -6.96 -19.04
CA ALA A 250 4.52 -8.00 -19.08
C ALA A 250 4.91 -9.07 -20.10
N ASP A 251 4.87 -10.35 -19.72
CA ASP A 251 4.96 -11.46 -20.66
C ASP A 251 3.54 -11.98 -20.89
N CYS A 252 3.04 -11.81 -22.12
CA CYS A 252 1.66 -12.07 -22.48
C CYS A 252 1.58 -12.62 -23.90
N HIS A 253 0.98 -13.80 -24.08
CA HIS A 253 0.75 -14.37 -25.42
C HIS A 253 -0.38 -13.66 -26.17
N GLN A 254 -1.35 -13.08 -25.44
CA GLN A 254 -2.49 -12.34 -25.99
C GLN A 254 -2.17 -10.83 -26.06
N LEU A 255 -1.27 -10.47 -26.96
CA LEU A 255 -0.66 -9.13 -27.05
C LEU A 255 -1.69 -7.97 -26.99
N PRO A 256 -2.83 -8.01 -27.71
CA PRO A 256 -3.83 -6.94 -27.64
C PRO A 256 -4.48 -6.74 -26.26
N GLU A 257 -4.50 -7.78 -25.41
CA GLU A 257 -5.12 -7.73 -24.07
C GLU A 257 -4.16 -7.24 -22.98
N THR A 258 -2.85 -7.16 -23.27
CA THR A 258 -1.79 -6.84 -22.29
C THR A 258 -2.07 -5.58 -21.47
N VAL A 259 -2.48 -4.49 -22.13
CA VAL A 259 -2.82 -3.21 -21.47
C VAL A 259 -4.07 -3.36 -20.60
N GLY A 260 -5.06 -4.14 -21.05
CA GLY A 260 -6.27 -4.43 -20.29
C GLY A 260 -5.98 -5.21 -19.01
N PHE A 261 -5.14 -6.24 -19.09
CA PHE A 261 -4.70 -6.99 -17.91
C PHE A 261 -3.89 -6.11 -16.96
N ALA A 262 -2.96 -5.31 -17.48
CA ALA A 262 -2.19 -4.36 -16.70
C ALA A 262 -3.12 -3.38 -15.94
N ALA A 263 -4.12 -2.81 -16.61
CA ALA A 263 -5.07 -1.90 -15.98
C ALA A 263 -5.94 -2.58 -14.91
N GLN A 264 -6.35 -3.83 -15.12
CA GLN A 264 -7.09 -4.60 -14.11
C GLN A 264 -6.22 -4.87 -12.87
N LEU A 265 -5.01 -5.41 -13.08
CA LEU A 265 -4.07 -5.72 -12.01
C LEU A 265 -3.60 -4.47 -11.26
N TYR A 266 -3.32 -3.37 -11.97
CA TYR A 266 -2.92 -2.10 -11.37
C TYR A 266 -3.99 -1.52 -10.43
N ARG A 267 -5.28 -1.62 -10.80
CA ARG A 267 -6.39 -1.16 -9.95
C ARG A 267 -6.48 -1.90 -8.61
N GLU A 268 -5.97 -3.12 -8.55
CA GLU A 268 -5.86 -3.86 -7.28
C GLU A 268 -4.58 -3.50 -6.53
N LEU A 269 -3.45 -3.33 -7.23
CA LEU A 269 -2.14 -3.02 -6.64
C LEU A 269 -2.04 -1.64 -5.99
N ILE A 270 -2.82 -0.66 -6.46
CA ILE A 270 -2.81 0.70 -5.89
C ILE A 270 -3.63 0.84 -4.60
N CYS A 271 -4.42 -0.17 -4.23
CA CYS A 271 -5.18 -0.14 -3.00
C CYS A 271 -4.24 -0.24 -1.80
N VAL A 272 -4.34 0.73 -0.90
CA VAL A 272 -3.47 0.82 0.28
C VAL A 272 -3.89 -0.24 1.29
N PRO A 273 -2.97 -1.07 1.80
CA PRO A 273 -3.27 -2.08 2.78
C PRO A 273 -3.28 -1.50 4.20
N TYR A 274 -4.30 -1.84 4.97
CA TYR A 274 -4.48 -1.46 6.37
C TYR A 274 -4.64 -2.69 7.25
N LEU A 275 -4.15 -2.61 8.47
CA LEU A 275 -4.42 -3.57 9.53
C LEU A 275 -5.66 -3.11 10.29
N ALA A 276 -6.73 -3.89 10.14
CA ALA A 276 -8.02 -3.62 10.76
C ALA A 276 -8.46 -4.81 11.62
N LYS A 277 -9.41 -4.55 12.52
CA LYS A 277 -10.07 -5.57 13.33
C LYS A 277 -11.50 -5.75 12.87
N PHE A 278 -11.94 -7.00 12.86
CA PHE A 278 -13.33 -7.35 12.73
C PHE A 278 -13.94 -7.56 14.10
N VAL A 279 -15.08 -6.92 14.34
CA VAL A 279 -15.85 -7.06 15.58
C VAL A 279 -17.28 -7.39 15.22
N VAL A 280 -17.83 -8.44 15.83
CA VAL A 280 -19.20 -8.87 15.61
C VAL A 280 -20.00 -8.68 16.89
N PHE A 281 -21.09 -7.94 16.76
CA PHE A 281 -22.09 -7.75 17.80
C PHE A 281 -23.34 -8.55 17.47
N ALA A 282 -23.98 -9.11 18.50
CA ALA A 282 -25.23 -9.85 18.38
C ALA A 282 -26.30 -9.33 19.33
N LYS A 283 -27.56 -9.41 18.88
CA LYS A 283 -28.74 -9.20 19.71
C LYS A 283 -29.76 -10.26 19.37
N MET A 284 -30.17 -11.04 20.37
CA MET A 284 -31.27 -11.99 20.22
C MET A 284 -32.60 -11.23 20.18
N ASN A 285 -33.39 -11.45 19.13
CA ASN A 285 -34.74 -10.89 19.05
C ASN A 285 -35.75 -11.88 19.65
N ASP A 286 -35.55 -13.16 19.38
CA ASP A 286 -36.34 -14.29 19.86
C ASP A 286 -35.45 -15.56 19.93
N PRO A 287 -35.95 -16.73 20.38
CA PRO A 287 -35.15 -17.94 20.54
C PRO A 287 -34.52 -18.50 19.25
N VAL A 288 -34.99 -18.10 18.07
CA VAL A 288 -34.60 -18.64 16.76
C VAL A 288 -33.86 -17.61 15.91
N GLU A 289 -34.24 -16.34 15.99
CA GLU A 289 -33.68 -15.25 15.20
C GLU A 289 -32.82 -14.27 16.01
N SER A 290 -31.71 -13.85 15.41
CA SER A 290 -30.79 -12.87 15.98
C SER A 290 -30.38 -11.82 14.95
N ARG A 291 -30.17 -10.59 15.41
CA ARG A 291 -29.54 -9.52 14.63
C ARG A 291 -28.05 -9.52 14.89
N LEU A 292 -27.27 -9.47 13.83
CA LEU A 292 -25.82 -9.31 13.86
C LEU A 292 -25.43 -7.95 13.26
N ARG A 293 -24.34 -7.39 13.79
CA ARG A 293 -23.64 -6.24 13.22
C ARG A 293 -22.17 -6.59 13.14
N CYS A 294 -21.66 -6.68 11.92
CA CYS A 294 -20.23 -6.85 11.68
C CYS A 294 -19.60 -5.49 11.42
N PHE A 295 -18.46 -5.22 12.03
CA PHE A 295 -17.68 -4.01 11.84
C PHE A 295 -16.27 -4.36 11.34
N CYS A 296 -15.71 -3.53 10.46
CA CYS A 296 -14.28 -3.53 10.15
C CYS A 296 -13.70 -2.15 10.51
N MET A 297 -12.78 -2.12 11.48
CA MET A 297 -12.32 -0.89 12.09
C MET A 297 -10.79 -0.81 12.19
N THR A 298 -10.27 0.40 12.01
CA THR A 298 -8.85 0.75 12.23
C THR A 298 -8.69 1.43 13.58
N ASP A 299 -9.03 2.72 13.68
CA ASP A 299 -8.83 3.58 14.86
C ASP A 299 -10.07 3.78 15.73
N ASP A 300 -11.14 3.04 15.44
CA ASP A 300 -12.42 3.22 16.10
C ASP A 300 -12.34 2.84 17.58
N LYS A 301 -13.07 3.58 18.42
CA LYS A 301 -13.07 3.30 19.86
C LYS A 301 -13.59 1.88 20.07
N VAL A 302 -12.89 1.14 20.94
CA VAL A 302 -13.27 -0.22 21.33
C VAL A 302 -14.71 -0.24 21.86
N ASP A 303 -15.13 0.84 22.52
CA ASP A 303 -16.48 1.02 23.05
C ASP A 303 -17.46 1.58 22.03
N LYS A 304 -18.26 0.68 21.47
CA LYS A 304 -19.39 0.99 20.62
C LYS A 304 -20.62 1.35 21.46
N THR A 305 -20.67 2.62 21.88
CA THR A 305 -21.71 3.13 22.80
C THR A 305 -23.12 2.95 22.26
N LEU A 306 -23.32 3.01 20.93
CA LEU A 306 -24.63 2.78 20.32
C LEU A 306 -25.07 1.32 20.46
N GLU A 307 -24.17 0.38 20.18
CA GLU A 307 -24.41 -1.06 20.32
C GLU A 307 -24.74 -1.42 21.77
N GLN A 308 -24.02 -0.84 22.73
CA GLN A 308 -24.31 -1.00 24.15
C GLN A 308 -25.70 -0.44 24.52
N GLN A 309 -26.05 0.76 24.06
CA GLN A 309 -27.37 1.36 24.31
C GLN A 309 -28.51 0.56 23.67
N GLU A 310 -28.26 -0.10 22.56
CA GLU A 310 -29.23 -0.96 21.89
C GLU A 310 -29.25 -2.40 22.43
N ASN A 311 -28.51 -2.71 23.51
CA ASN A 311 -28.37 -4.05 24.10
C ASN A 311 -27.84 -5.11 23.11
N PHE A 312 -26.86 -4.73 22.30
CA PHE A 312 -26.03 -5.69 21.56
C PHE A 312 -24.83 -6.11 22.41
N GLU A 313 -24.46 -7.39 22.32
CA GLU A 313 -23.29 -7.95 22.98
C GLU A 313 -22.20 -8.28 21.95
N GLU A 314 -20.95 -8.02 22.30
CA GLU A 314 -19.81 -8.44 21.49
C GLU A 314 -19.64 -9.95 21.61
N VAL A 315 -19.76 -10.66 20.48
CA VAL A 315 -19.67 -12.13 20.43
C VAL A 315 -18.40 -12.64 19.78
N ALA A 316 -17.69 -11.79 19.03
CA ALA A 316 -16.41 -12.14 18.42
C ALA A 316 -15.56 -10.91 18.10
N ARG A 317 -14.24 -11.08 18.20
CA ARG A 317 -13.23 -10.10 17.83
C ARG A 317 -12.03 -10.78 17.18
N SER A 318 -11.61 -10.29 16.03
CA SER A 318 -10.41 -10.78 15.36
C SER A 318 -9.13 -10.15 15.93
N LYS A 319 -7.98 -10.77 15.63
CA LYS A 319 -6.69 -10.07 15.61
C LYS A 319 -6.67 -9.01 14.50
N ASP A 320 -5.60 -8.24 14.42
CA ASP A 320 -5.35 -7.35 13.28
C ASP A 320 -5.17 -8.19 12.00
N ILE A 321 -5.94 -7.86 10.96
CA ILE A 321 -5.94 -8.52 9.66
C ILE A 321 -5.73 -7.45 8.58
N GLU A 322 -4.93 -7.78 7.56
CA GLU A 322 -4.74 -6.88 6.42
C GLU A 322 -6.00 -6.82 5.55
N VAL A 323 -6.50 -5.61 5.31
CA VAL A 323 -7.62 -5.28 4.42
C VAL A 323 -7.21 -4.17 3.47
N LEU A 324 -7.84 -4.10 2.31
CA LEU A 324 -7.49 -3.15 1.25
C LEU A 324 -8.49 -2.00 1.15
N GLU A 325 -7.99 -0.77 1.08
CA GLU A 325 -8.82 0.44 0.93
C GLU A 325 -9.75 0.35 -0.28
N GLY A 326 -11.03 0.61 -0.04
CA GLY A 326 -12.08 0.64 -1.04
C GLY A 326 -12.51 -0.73 -1.57
N LYS A 327 -11.95 -1.83 -1.08
CA LYS A 327 -12.34 -3.18 -1.53
C LYS A 327 -13.57 -3.70 -0.79
N PRO A 328 -14.43 -4.47 -1.50
CA PRO A 328 -15.53 -5.18 -0.87
C PRO A 328 -14.99 -6.27 0.05
N ILE A 329 -15.70 -6.49 1.15
CA ILE A 329 -15.48 -7.56 2.11
C ILE A 329 -16.76 -8.38 2.14
N HIS A 330 -16.63 -9.68 1.88
CA HIS A 330 -17.73 -10.62 1.88
C HIS A 330 -17.82 -11.32 3.24
N VAL A 331 -19.05 -11.52 3.73
CA VAL A 331 -19.32 -12.13 5.03
C VAL A 331 -20.19 -13.38 4.86
N ASP A 332 -19.68 -14.52 5.27
CA ASP A 332 -20.39 -15.79 5.21
C ASP A 332 -20.59 -16.39 6.61
N CYS A 333 -21.76 -17.01 6.81
CA CYS A 333 -22.11 -17.69 8.05
C CYS A 333 -22.09 -19.21 7.85
N TYR A 334 -21.29 -19.91 8.66
CA TYR A 334 -21.18 -21.36 8.63
C TYR A 334 -21.70 -22.02 9.92
N GLY A 335 -22.00 -23.32 9.84
CA GLY A 335 -22.52 -24.11 10.96
C GLY A 335 -24.04 -23.99 11.13
N ASN A 336 -24.50 -23.92 12.38
CA ASN A 336 -25.91 -23.91 12.75
C ASN A 336 -26.60 -22.54 12.55
N LEU A 337 -26.10 -21.74 11.59
CA LEU A 337 -26.67 -20.46 11.20
C LEU A 337 -27.00 -20.38 9.73
N ALA A 338 -28.14 -19.76 9.43
CA ALA A 338 -28.46 -19.30 8.10
C ALA A 338 -28.69 -17.78 8.11
N PRO A 339 -27.99 -17.00 7.26
CA PRO A 339 -28.30 -15.59 7.09
C PRO A 339 -29.66 -15.45 6.42
N LEU A 340 -30.48 -14.51 6.91
CA LEU A 340 -31.78 -14.18 6.35
C LEU A 340 -31.60 -13.15 5.22
N VAL A 341 -31.06 -13.63 4.10
CA VAL A 341 -30.85 -12.83 2.88
C VAL A 341 -31.81 -13.26 1.77
N LYS A 342 -32.15 -12.32 0.87
CA LYS A 342 -32.94 -12.64 -0.33
C LYS A 342 -32.13 -13.55 -1.26
N THR A 343 -32.81 -14.39 -2.03
CA THR A 343 -32.17 -15.30 -3.00
C THR A 343 -31.24 -14.52 -3.93
N GLY A 344 -29.97 -14.92 -3.99
CA GLY A 344 -28.93 -14.29 -4.82
C GLY A 344 -28.25 -13.06 -4.19
N GLN A 345 -28.67 -12.60 -3.01
CA GLN A 345 -28.03 -11.49 -2.32
C GLN A 345 -26.85 -11.97 -1.46
N GLN A 346 -25.69 -11.34 -1.65
CA GLN A 346 -24.50 -11.56 -0.80
C GLN A 346 -24.44 -10.52 0.32
N LEU A 347 -23.90 -10.93 1.46
CA LEU A 347 -23.56 -10.05 2.57
C LEU A 347 -22.21 -9.41 2.27
N VAL A 348 -22.20 -8.12 1.92
CA VAL A 348 -21.00 -7.41 1.48
C VAL A 348 -21.03 -5.95 1.95
N PHE A 349 -19.87 -5.43 2.30
CA PHE A 349 -19.64 -4.02 2.58
C PHE A 349 -18.23 -3.63 2.14
N ASN A 350 -17.99 -2.36 1.86
CA ASN A 350 -16.64 -1.90 1.50
C ASN A 350 -15.89 -1.42 2.74
N PHE A 351 -14.58 -1.64 2.75
CA PHE A 351 -13.70 -1.06 3.75
C PHE A 351 -13.17 0.30 3.31
N TYR A 352 -13.27 1.28 4.19
CA TYR A 352 -12.60 2.58 4.08
C TYR A 352 -11.93 2.90 5.42
N ALA A 353 -10.63 3.20 5.40
CA ALA A 353 -9.89 3.53 6.60
C ALA A 353 -10.46 4.78 7.30
N PHE A 354 -10.40 4.80 8.64
CA PHE A 354 -10.89 5.89 9.49
C PHE A 354 -12.38 6.23 9.34
N LYS A 355 -13.17 5.32 8.76
CA LYS A 355 -14.64 5.38 8.71
C LYS A 355 -15.25 4.19 9.43
N GLU A 356 -16.50 4.33 9.84
CA GLU A 356 -17.29 3.23 10.37
C GLU A 356 -17.76 2.33 9.22
N ASN A 357 -17.13 1.15 9.08
CA ASN A 357 -17.52 0.15 8.09
C ASN A 357 -18.41 -0.89 8.78
N ARG A 358 -19.72 -0.84 8.55
CA ARG A 358 -20.73 -1.60 9.28
C ARG A 358 -21.64 -2.39 8.33
N LEU A 359 -21.85 -3.66 8.65
CA LEU A 359 -22.79 -4.54 7.96
C LEU A 359 -23.82 -5.12 8.95
N PRO A 360 -25.06 -4.61 8.97
CA PRO A 360 -26.16 -5.21 9.72
C PRO A 360 -26.81 -6.34 8.92
N PHE A 361 -27.11 -7.46 9.57
CA PHE A 361 -27.87 -8.56 8.96
C PHE A 361 -28.57 -9.42 10.02
N CYS A 362 -29.58 -10.18 9.61
CA CYS A 362 -30.28 -11.11 10.48
C CYS A 362 -29.85 -12.55 10.17
N VAL A 363 -29.86 -13.38 11.20
CA VAL A 363 -29.55 -14.80 11.10
C VAL A 363 -30.60 -15.62 11.86
N LYS A 364 -30.84 -16.86 11.40
CA LYS A 364 -31.67 -17.84 12.10
C LYS A 364 -30.90 -19.11 12.43
N ILE A 365 -31.26 -19.75 13.53
CA ILE A 365 -30.79 -21.09 13.90
C ILE A 365 -31.37 -22.11 12.90
N ARG A 366 -30.57 -23.05 12.42
CA ARG A 366 -31.05 -24.12 11.52
C ARG A 366 -31.70 -25.26 12.30
N ASP A 367 -31.07 -25.69 13.38
CA ASP A 367 -31.50 -26.76 14.27
C ASP A 367 -31.49 -26.27 15.73
N ILE A 368 -32.68 -26.14 16.32
CA ILE A 368 -32.88 -25.64 17.69
C ILE A 368 -32.36 -26.64 18.74
N SER A 369 -32.20 -27.91 18.38
CA SER A 369 -31.68 -28.94 19.29
C SER A 369 -30.16 -28.91 19.47
N GLN A 370 -29.45 -28.15 18.63
CA GLN A 370 -27.99 -28.00 18.66
C GLN A 370 -27.59 -26.63 19.19
N GLU A 371 -26.45 -26.56 19.88
CA GLU A 371 -25.89 -25.30 20.33
C GLU A 371 -25.65 -24.32 19.16
N ALA A 372 -25.76 -23.04 19.47
CA ALA A 372 -25.45 -21.95 18.55
C ALA A 372 -23.93 -21.74 18.40
N LEU A 373 -23.12 -22.81 18.29
CA LEU A 373 -21.67 -22.72 18.09
C LEU A 373 -21.35 -22.41 16.62
N ARG A 374 -20.55 -21.36 16.36
CA ARG A 374 -20.44 -20.73 15.02
C ARG A 374 -19.04 -20.24 14.69
N ALA A 375 -18.74 -20.25 13.39
CA ALA A 375 -17.70 -19.45 12.75
C ALA A 375 -18.35 -18.49 11.73
N ILE A 376 -18.00 -17.22 11.79
CA ILE A 376 -18.26 -16.24 10.73
C ILE A 376 -16.96 -16.12 9.94
N VAL A 377 -17.03 -16.36 8.64
CA VAL A 377 -15.88 -16.23 7.74
C VAL A 377 -16.01 -14.89 7.03
N ILE A 378 -14.91 -14.14 7.04
CA ILE A 378 -14.81 -12.84 6.40
C ILE A 378 -13.69 -12.94 5.37
N SER A 379 -14.01 -12.71 4.11
CA SER A 379 -13.11 -12.89 2.96
C SER A 379 -13.02 -11.65 2.09
#